data_AF-A0A8B3C5Z3-F1
#
_entry.id   AF-A0A8B3C5Z3-F1
#
_cell.length_a   1.000
_cell.length_b   1.000
_cell.length_c   1.000
_cell.angle_alpha   90.00
_cell.angle_beta   90.00
_cell.angle_gamma   90.00
#
_symmetry.space_group_name_H-M   'P 1'
#
loop_
_entity.id
_entity.type
_entity.pdbx_description
1 polymer ?
#
loop_
_entity_poly.entity_id
_entity_poly.type
_entity_poly.pdbx_seq_one_letter_code
_entity_poly.pdbx_strand_id
1 'polypeptide(L)'
;MQTVSARDYPVQFSKRIENNYIKSRLENVQPDGSIKPFSNLDGKTDIENLFFEDFNAPVEYFFEREFIEVLGLRIVRDSSDRYYLLEVKSIPKFQEVNRALEKEYPSIGTPLKDLDTVTDSMIRQSVEHNLAMYAKCQEEAPKRYRVETRTFRIGDRFAEALYNKFVNWIDRFDSKAEGPSVGYWATFRCVVDNEVWTLSLNDEFTADAVALSDLCREIIADAVAGRLDEAKYLERLGD
;
A
#
# COMPACT_ATOMS: atom_id res chain seq x y z
N MET A 1 -22.06 -18.78 -30.11
CA MET A 1 -21.12 -17.92 -29.36
C MET A 1 -21.92 -17.25 -28.26
N GLN A 2 -21.71 -17.67 -27.01
CA GLN A 2 -22.26 -16.96 -25.85
C GLN A 2 -21.56 -15.60 -25.79
N THR A 3 -22.35 -14.53 -25.77
CA THR A 3 -21.93 -13.20 -25.33
C THR A 3 -21.44 -13.33 -23.89
N VAL A 4 -20.13 -13.25 -23.70
CA VAL A 4 -19.52 -13.13 -22.37
C VAL A 4 -19.90 -11.74 -21.85
N SER A 5 -20.84 -11.72 -20.90
CA SER A 5 -21.21 -10.51 -20.16
C SER A 5 -19.98 -9.93 -19.47
N ALA A 6 -19.83 -8.62 -19.51
CA ALA A 6 -18.75 -7.91 -18.85
C ALA A 6 -18.87 -8.06 -17.32
N ARG A 7 -17.93 -8.80 -16.73
CA ARG A 7 -17.46 -8.81 -15.33
C ARG A 7 -18.50 -8.58 -14.21
N ASP A 8 -19.02 -9.68 -13.66
CA ASP A 8 -19.75 -9.74 -12.38
C ASP A 8 -18.81 -10.08 -11.19
N TYR A 9 -17.66 -9.42 -11.06
CA TYR A 9 -16.74 -9.69 -9.94
C TYR A 9 -16.79 -8.55 -8.91
N PRO A 10 -16.97 -8.86 -7.61
CA PRO A 10 -16.92 -7.86 -6.56
C PRO A 10 -15.50 -7.30 -6.44
N VAL A 11 -15.38 -6.05 -5.98
CA VAL A 11 -14.09 -5.43 -5.64
C VAL A 11 -13.26 -6.39 -4.80
N GLN A 12 -12.02 -6.66 -5.22
CA GLN A 12 -11.11 -7.48 -4.45
C GLN A 12 -10.46 -6.63 -3.35
N PHE A 13 -10.75 -6.97 -2.10
CA PHE A 13 -10.29 -6.22 -0.94
C PHE A 13 -9.95 -7.11 0.27
N SER A 14 -9.22 -6.50 1.20
CA SER A 14 -9.07 -6.97 2.57
C SER A 14 -9.41 -5.81 3.51
N LYS A 15 -10.39 -6.00 4.39
CA LYS A 15 -10.72 -5.06 5.47
C LYS A 15 -10.38 -5.72 6.80
N ARG A 16 -9.56 -5.06 7.62
CA ARG A 16 -9.10 -5.56 8.91
C ARG A 16 -9.26 -4.49 9.98
N ILE A 17 -9.73 -4.90 11.15
CA ILE A 17 -9.75 -4.10 12.38
C ILE A 17 -8.92 -4.88 13.40
N GLU A 18 -7.86 -4.26 13.89
CA GLU A 18 -6.94 -4.83 14.87
C GLU A 18 -6.87 -3.92 16.09
N ASN A 19 -6.58 -4.47 17.27
CA ASN A 19 -6.21 -3.63 18.42
C ASN A 19 -5.01 -2.78 18.05
N ASN A 20 -4.91 -1.57 18.58
CA ASN A 20 -3.79 -0.67 18.39
C ASN A 20 -2.89 -0.65 19.64
N TYR A 21 -1.94 -1.58 19.70
CA TYR A 21 -0.95 -1.68 20.77
C TYR A 21 0.14 -0.60 20.61
N ILE A 22 -0.24 0.68 20.52
CA ILE A 22 0.73 1.79 20.38
C ILE A 22 1.79 1.77 21.48
N LYS A 23 1.51 1.18 22.65
CA LYS A 23 2.43 1.10 23.79
C LYS A 23 2.17 -0.11 24.68
N SER A 24 1.90 -1.29 24.13
CA SER A 24 2.07 -2.46 25.00
C SER A 24 3.57 -2.67 25.18
N ARG A 25 4.11 -2.35 26.36
CA ARG A 25 5.37 -2.95 26.87
C ARG A 25 5.20 -4.47 27.08
N LEU A 26 4.40 -5.11 26.25
CA LEU A 26 4.26 -6.55 26.18
C LEU A 26 5.40 -6.99 25.27
N GLU A 27 6.44 -7.46 25.93
CA GLU A 27 7.56 -8.14 25.32
C GLU A 27 7.09 -9.55 24.95
N ASN A 28 7.07 -9.87 23.65
CA ASN A 28 6.83 -11.23 23.22
C ASN A 28 8.15 -12.00 23.33
N VAL A 29 8.28 -12.79 24.39
CA VAL A 29 9.40 -13.71 24.56
C VAL A 29 9.20 -14.88 23.60
N GLN A 30 10.00 -14.90 22.55
CA GLN A 30 10.02 -15.99 21.58
C GLN A 30 10.50 -17.30 22.24
N PRO A 31 10.22 -18.48 21.65
CA PRO A 31 10.74 -19.75 22.14
C PRO A 31 12.28 -19.82 22.24
N ASP A 32 12.99 -18.98 21.47
CA ASP A 32 14.45 -18.85 21.50
C ASP A 32 14.97 -17.84 22.54
N GLY A 33 14.06 -17.23 23.32
CA GLY A 33 14.37 -16.23 24.34
C GLY A 33 14.55 -14.81 23.82
N SER A 34 14.42 -14.56 22.51
CA SER A 34 14.44 -13.21 21.96
C SER A 34 13.17 -12.44 22.36
N ILE A 35 13.35 -11.15 22.67
CA ILE A 35 12.24 -10.24 22.99
C ILE A 35 11.89 -9.50 21.72
N LYS A 36 10.67 -9.69 21.21
CA LYS A 36 10.10 -8.85 20.15
C LYS A 36 9.01 -7.95 20.75
N PRO A 37 9.01 -6.64 20.46
CA PRO A 37 7.88 -5.80 20.82
C PRO A 37 6.62 -6.36 20.16
N PHE A 38 5.49 -6.38 20.89
CA PHE A 38 4.18 -6.55 20.26
C PHE A 38 3.97 -5.38 19.29
N SER A 39 4.14 -5.64 17.99
CA SER A 39 3.96 -4.66 16.93
C SER A 39 2.77 -5.07 16.07
N ASN A 40 1.80 -4.18 15.85
CA ASN A 40 0.71 -4.40 14.90
C ASN A 40 1.17 -4.18 13.45
N LEU A 41 2.20 -4.92 13.06
CA LEU A 41 2.75 -4.91 11.71
C LEU A 41 2.28 -6.12 10.91
N ASP A 42 1.60 -7.09 11.53
CA ASP A 42 1.05 -8.29 10.87
C ASP A 42 0.03 -7.96 9.76
N GLY A 43 -0.47 -6.72 9.72
CA GLY A 43 -1.33 -6.19 8.66
C GLY A 43 -0.59 -5.44 7.55
N LYS A 44 0.74 -5.30 7.63
CA LYS A 44 1.58 -4.61 6.64
C LYS A 44 2.40 -5.61 5.84
N THR A 45 2.46 -5.42 4.53
CA THR A 45 3.40 -6.12 3.65
C THR A 45 4.85 -5.69 3.94
N ASP A 46 5.83 -6.46 3.45
CA ASP A 46 7.25 -6.12 3.60
C ASP A 46 7.59 -4.74 3.03
N ILE A 47 6.95 -4.33 1.92
CA ILE A 47 7.15 -3.01 1.32
C ILE A 47 6.48 -1.91 2.16
N GLU A 48 5.27 -2.14 2.68
CA GLU A 48 4.62 -1.18 3.59
C GLU A 48 5.45 -0.96 4.87
N ASN A 49 6.12 -2.00 5.37
CA ASN A 49 7.01 -1.87 6.53
C ASN A 49 8.20 -0.94 6.22
N LEU A 50 8.74 -0.92 5.00
CA LEU A 50 9.77 0.06 4.63
C LEU A 50 9.28 1.52 4.81
N PHE A 51 7.96 1.75 4.76
CA PHE A 51 7.35 3.07 4.88
C PHE A 51 6.89 3.36 6.32
N PHE A 52 6.30 2.38 7.01
CA PHE A 52 5.46 2.57 8.20
C PHE A 52 5.69 1.53 9.33
N GLU A 53 6.89 0.96 9.44
CA GLU A 53 7.23 -0.06 10.46
C GLU A 53 7.24 0.48 11.91
N ASP A 54 7.49 1.78 12.10
CA ASP A 54 7.74 2.37 13.42
C ASP A 54 6.49 2.43 14.31
N PHE A 55 5.34 2.86 13.79
CA PHE A 55 4.06 2.89 14.51
C PHE A 55 2.91 3.10 13.53
N ASN A 56 1.67 2.83 13.98
CA ASN A 56 0.47 3.17 13.22
C ASN A 56 0.11 4.64 13.44
N ALA A 57 0.12 5.41 12.36
CA ALA A 57 -0.24 6.82 12.38
C ALA A 57 -1.75 7.06 12.24
N PRO A 58 -2.27 8.24 12.64
CA PRO A 58 -3.68 8.61 12.43
C PRO A 58 -4.16 8.40 10.99
N VAL A 59 -3.29 8.69 10.01
CA VAL A 59 -3.55 8.44 8.59
C VAL A 59 -2.29 7.85 7.98
N GLU A 60 -2.44 6.73 7.29
CA GLU A 60 -1.43 6.13 6.42
C GLU A 60 -2.07 5.73 5.10
N TYR A 61 -1.42 6.09 4.02
CA TYR A 61 -1.78 5.68 2.68
C TYR A 61 -0.57 5.07 2.00
N PHE A 62 -0.76 3.89 1.42
CA PHE A 62 0.22 3.20 0.61
C PHE A 62 -0.33 3.00 -0.79
N PHE A 63 0.51 3.20 -1.79
CA PHE A 63 0.21 3.00 -3.20
C PHE A 63 1.32 2.20 -3.84
N GLU A 64 0.93 1.20 -4.62
CA GLU A 64 1.85 0.42 -5.43
C GLU A 64 1.27 0.19 -6.83
N ARG A 65 2.02 0.58 -7.84
CA ARG A 65 1.84 0.12 -9.21
C ARG A 65 2.93 -0.88 -9.50
N GLU A 66 2.54 -2.13 -9.75
CA GLU A 66 3.44 -3.29 -9.85
C GLU A 66 4.70 -2.97 -10.63
N PHE A 67 5.86 -3.17 -10.01
CA PHE A 67 7.20 -2.98 -10.60
C PHE A 67 7.49 -1.60 -11.23
N ILE A 68 6.61 -0.61 -11.06
CA ILE A 68 6.73 0.71 -11.68
C ILE A 68 6.99 1.77 -10.63
N GLU A 69 6.11 1.86 -9.62
CA GLU A 69 6.13 2.95 -8.66
C GLU A 69 5.52 2.52 -7.33
N VAL A 70 6.12 3.00 -6.24
CA VAL A 70 5.53 2.93 -4.89
C VAL A 70 5.61 4.29 -4.22
N LEU A 71 4.50 4.67 -3.59
CA LEU A 71 4.35 5.95 -2.90
C LEU A 71 3.63 5.71 -1.59
N GLY A 72 3.85 6.61 -0.65
CA GLY A 72 3.07 6.63 0.58
C GLY A 72 3.03 8.00 1.19
N LEU A 73 2.00 8.22 2.00
CA LEU A 73 1.95 9.36 2.90
C LEU A 73 1.49 8.90 4.28
N ARG A 74 1.89 9.65 5.29
CA ARG A 74 1.27 9.57 6.62
C ARG A 74 1.20 10.93 7.29
N ILE A 75 0.22 11.09 8.17
CA ILE A 75 0.12 12.26 9.05
C ILE A 75 0.68 11.89 10.41
N VAL A 76 1.63 12.67 10.90
CA VAL A 76 2.21 12.53 12.26
C VAL A 76 2.17 13.86 12.99
N ARG A 77 2.41 13.83 14.29
CA ARG A 77 2.67 15.04 15.10
C ARG A 77 4.18 15.27 15.18
N ASP A 78 4.59 16.53 15.22
CA ASP A 78 5.98 16.89 15.49
C ASP A 78 6.41 16.47 16.91
N SER A 79 7.70 16.52 17.21
CA SER A 79 8.20 16.11 18.53
C SER A 79 7.70 16.97 19.69
N SER A 80 7.17 18.17 19.41
CA SER A 80 6.53 19.03 20.40
C SER A 80 5.02 18.80 20.54
N ASP A 81 4.44 17.91 19.73
CA ASP A 81 3.01 17.61 19.66
C ASP A 81 2.13 18.83 19.32
N ARG A 82 2.72 19.87 18.73
CA ARG A 82 2.04 21.13 18.41
C ARG A 82 1.59 21.22 16.97
N TYR A 83 2.28 20.54 16.07
CA TYR A 83 2.03 20.68 14.64
C TYR A 83 1.83 19.33 13.99
N TYR A 84 0.88 19.27 13.06
CA TYR A 84 0.78 18.15 12.14
C TYR A 84 1.85 18.25 11.06
N LEU A 85 2.42 17.10 10.75
CA LEU A 85 3.38 16.91 9.69
C LEU A 85 2.83 15.87 8.71
N LEU A 86 2.91 16.18 7.43
CA LEU A 86 2.74 15.25 6.34
C LEU A 86 4.11 14.66 5.99
N GLU A 87 4.30 13.37 6.26
CA GLU A 87 5.42 12.63 5.68
C GLU A 87 5.01 12.05 4.35
N VAL A 88 5.79 12.32 3.31
CA VAL A 88 5.67 11.73 1.99
C VAL A 88 6.86 10.83 1.74
N LYS A 89 6.59 9.61 1.28
CA LYS A 89 7.57 8.55 1.10
C LYS A 89 7.52 7.99 -0.31
N SER A 90 8.67 7.60 -0.85
CA SER A 90 8.77 6.99 -2.17
C SER A 90 10.02 6.10 -2.27
N ILE A 91 10.07 5.26 -3.31
CA ILE A 91 11.29 4.56 -3.73
C ILE A 91 11.64 5.03 -5.16
N PRO A 92 12.50 6.06 -5.35
CA PRO A 92 12.72 6.70 -6.66
C PRO A 92 13.22 5.77 -7.77
N LYS A 93 13.94 4.70 -7.42
CA LYS A 93 14.49 3.71 -8.36
C LYS A 93 13.78 2.37 -8.32
N PHE A 94 12.51 2.35 -7.90
CA PHE A 94 11.74 1.12 -7.71
C PHE A 94 11.73 0.25 -8.97
N GLN A 95 11.40 0.82 -10.13
CA GLN A 95 11.40 0.09 -11.40
C GLN A 95 12.79 -0.42 -11.81
N GLU A 96 13.85 0.37 -11.61
CA GLU A 96 15.21 -0.05 -11.95
C GLU A 96 15.67 -1.24 -11.11
N VAL A 97 15.37 -1.21 -9.80
CA VAL A 97 15.69 -2.30 -8.88
C VAL A 97 14.94 -3.58 -9.28
N ASN A 98 13.63 -3.49 -9.55
CA ASN A 98 12.83 -4.64 -9.98
C ASN A 98 13.32 -5.23 -11.31
N ARG A 99 13.62 -4.39 -12.31
CA ARG A 99 14.19 -4.85 -13.59
C ARG A 99 15.57 -5.49 -13.43
N ALA A 100 16.38 -5.06 -12.45
CA ALA A 100 17.66 -5.68 -12.17
C ALA A 100 17.46 -7.07 -11.53
N LEU A 101 16.50 -7.19 -10.61
CA LEU A 101 16.15 -8.46 -9.97
C LEU A 101 15.56 -9.47 -10.96
N GLU A 102 14.68 -9.05 -11.86
CA GLU A 102 14.15 -9.91 -12.93
C GLU A 102 15.26 -10.48 -13.84
N LYS A 103 16.35 -9.73 -14.05
CA LYS A 103 17.50 -10.22 -14.82
C LYS A 103 18.37 -11.18 -14.03
N GLU A 104 18.48 -10.99 -12.72
CA GLU A 104 19.25 -11.84 -11.82
C GLU A 104 18.51 -13.16 -11.51
N TYR A 105 17.18 -13.11 -11.45
CA TYR A 105 16.27 -14.22 -11.16
C TYR A 105 15.21 -14.35 -12.28
N PRO A 106 15.61 -14.79 -13.48
CA PRO A 106 14.73 -14.76 -14.65
C PRO A 106 13.63 -15.80 -14.59
N SER A 107 12.41 -15.38 -14.93
CA SER A 107 11.29 -16.29 -15.18
C SER A 107 11.43 -16.98 -16.55
N ILE A 108 10.86 -18.17 -16.63
CA ILE A 108 10.69 -18.94 -17.86
C ILE A 108 9.28 -18.66 -18.37
N GLY A 109 9.19 -17.96 -19.50
CA GLY A 109 7.97 -17.81 -20.27
C GLY A 109 8.04 -18.63 -21.55
N THR A 110 6.91 -19.21 -21.96
CA THR A 110 6.79 -19.84 -23.27
C THR A 110 6.34 -18.78 -24.29
N PRO A 111 7.07 -18.57 -25.40
CA PRO A 111 6.62 -17.72 -26.48
C PRO A 111 5.27 -18.22 -27.05
N LEU A 112 4.37 -17.30 -27.40
CA LEU A 112 3.06 -17.61 -27.98
C LEU A 112 3.11 -18.62 -29.14
N LYS A 113 4.14 -18.51 -29.99
CA LYS A 113 4.36 -19.39 -31.15
C LYS A 113 4.67 -20.86 -30.80
N ASP A 114 5.08 -21.13 -29.57
CA ASP A 114 5.52 -22.45 -29.12
C ASP A 114 4.48 -23.11 -28.18
N LEU A 115 3.32 -22.47 -27.96
CA LEU A 115 2.27 -22.95 -27.05
C LEU A 115 1.74 -24.33 -27.42
N ASP A 116 1.62 -24.63 -28.71
CA ASP A 116 1.12 -25.93 -29.21
C ASP A 116 2.07 -27.10 -28.88
N THR A 117 3.32 -26.80 -28.48
CA THR A 117 4.33 -27.81 -28.13
C THR A 117 4.50 -27.98 -26.62
N VAL A 118 3.76 -27.21 -25.83
CA VAL A 118 3.86 -27.23 -24.36
C VAL A 118 3.20 -28.49 -23.82
N THR A 119 3.96 -29.24 -23.02
CA THR A 119 3.44 -30.38 -22.26
C THR A 119 3.13 -29.99 -20.82
N ASP A 120 2.25 -30.73 -20.16
CA ASP A 120 1.95 -30.53 -18.73
C ASP A 120 3.21 -30.56 -17.85
N SER A 121 4.18 -31.40 -18.20
CA SER A 121 5.47 -31.45 -17.49
C SER A 121 6.28 -30.16 -17.65
N MET A 122 6.27 -29.54 -18.83
CA MET A 122 6.94 -28.27 -19.09
C MET A 122 6.24 -27.12 -18.36
N ILE A 123 4.90 -27.14 -18.30
CA ILE A 123 4.11 -26.19 -17.50
C ILE A 123 4.51 -26.30 -16.04
N ARG A 124 4.48 -27.51 -15.47
CA ARG A 124 4.81 -27.72 -14.06
C ARG A 124 6.23 -27.27 -13.73
N GLN A 125 7.21 -27.63 -14.55
CA GLN A 125 8.60 -27.19 -14.37
C GLN A 125 8.74 -25.67 -14.45
N SER A 126 8.06 -25.02 -15.40
CA SER A 126 8.09 -23.56 -15.53
C SER A 126 7.43 -22.87 -14.34
N VAL A 127 6.30 -23.41 -13.83
CA VAL A 127 5.63 -22.90 -12.64
C VAL A 127 6.52 -23.06 -11.40
N GLU A 128 7.10 -24.25 -11.17
CA GLU A 128 8.00 -24.51 -10.03
C GLU A 128 9.22 -23.57 -10.07
N HIS A 129 9.86 -23.42 -11.24
CA HIS A 129 10.98 -22.50 -11.42
C HIS A 129 10.56 -21.03 -11.19
N ASN A 130 9.46 -20.59 -11.80
CA ASN A 130 9.01 -19.20 -11.69
C ASN A 130 8.62 -18.83 -10.26
N LEU A 131 7.96 -19.74 -9.53
CA LEU A 131 7.67 -19.55 -8.11
C LEU A 131 8.95 -19.42 -7.29
N ALA A 132 9.98 -20.23 -7.58
CA ALA A 132 11.26 -20.15 -6.90
C ALA A 132 12.02 -18.83 -7.21
N MET A 133 12.02 -18.37 -8.46
CA MET A 133 12.64 -17.09 -8.83
C MET A 133 11.86 -15.90 -8.24
N TYR A 134 10.53 -15.95 -8.28
CA TYR A 134 9.68 -14.94 -7.66
C TYR A 134 9.94 -14.83 -6.16
N ALA A 135 10.05 -15.96 -5.44
CA ALA A 135 10.40 -15.97 -4.03
C ALA A 135 11.75 -15.30 -3.75
N LYS A 136 12.76 -15.53 -4.60
CA LYS A 136 14.06 -14.83 -4.50
C LYS A 136 13.93 -13.33 -4.73
N CYS A 137 13.15 -12.91 -5.72
CA CYS A 137 12.87 -11.49 -5.95
C CYS A 137 12.21 -10.84 -4.73
N GLN A 138 11.20 -11.50 -4.16
CA GLN A 138 10.50 -11.01 -2.96
C GLN A 138 11.44 -10.91 -1.75
N GLU A 139 12.36 -11.84 -1.58
CA GLU A 139 13.36 -11.80 -0.50
C GLU A 139 14.39 -10.67 -0.70
N GLU A 140 14.86 -10.47 -1.93
CA GLU A 140 15.96 -9.56 -2.24
C GLU A 140 15.51 -8.10 -2.46
N ALA A 141 14.29 -7.89 -2.94
CA ALA A 141 13.79 -6.57 -3.30
C ALA A 141 13.80 -5.57 -2.13
N PRO A 142 13.25 -5.89 -0.94
CA PRO A 142 13.25 -4.96 0.20
C PRO A 142 14.66 -4.54 0.64
N LYS A 143 15.65 -5.43 0.50
CA LYS A 143 17.05 -5.16 0.86
C LYS A 143 17.69 -4.09 -0.03
N ARG A 144 17.23 -3.98 -1.28
CA ARG A 144 17.78 -3.08 -2.32
C ARG A 144 17.03 -1.77 -2.43
N TYR A 145 15.79 -1.72 -1.97
CA TYR A 145 15.00 -0.50 -1.93
C TYR A 145 15.61 0.55 -0.99
N ARG A 146 15.46 1.81 -1.37
CA ARG A 146 15.87 2.97 -0.60
C ARG A 146 14.69 3.92 -0.54
N VAL A 147 14.14 4.05 0.66
CA VAL A 147 13.01 4.94 0.91
C VAL A 147 13.53 6.36 1.09
N GLU A 148 12.99 7.27 0.31
CA GLU A 148 13.13 8.71 0.54
C GLU A 148 11.92 9.20 1.32
N THR A 149 12.16 9.91 2.42
CA THR A 149 11.11 10.58 3.19
C THR A 149 11.29 12.09 3.11
N ARG A 150 10.21 12.81 2.82
CA ARG A 150 10.13 14.27 2.88
C ARG A 150 9.01 14.65 3.83
N THR A 151 9.23 15.68 4.63
CA THR A 151 8.28 16.07 5.68
C THR A 151 7.88 17.52 5.51
N PHE A 152 6.57 17.78 5.56
CA PHE A 152 5.97 19.08 5.35
C PHE A 152 5.07 19.41 6.52
N ARG A 153 5.11 20.65 6.99
CA ARG A 153 4.14 21.12 7.98
C ARG A 153 2.79 21.33 7.30
N ILE A 154 1.72 20.87 7.95
CA ILE A 154 0.36 21.06 7.48
C ILE A 154 -0.53 21.69 8.56
N GLY A 155 -1.64 22.29 8.15
CA GLY A 155 -2.65 22.84 9.05
C GLY A 155 -3.51 21.78 9.73
N ASP A 156 -3.96 22.07 10.95
CA ASP A 156 -4.81 21.18 11.75
C ASP A 156 -6.09 20.79 11.02
N ARG A 157 -6.75 21.77 10.37
CA ARG A 157 -7.98 21.54 9.60
C ARG A 157 -7.77 20.51 8.48
N PHE A 158 -6.67 20.62 7.73
CA PHE A 158 -6.38 19.68 6.66
C PHE A 158 -6.07 18.28 7.20
N ALA A 159 -5.30 18.20 8.29
CA ALA A 159 -4.99 16.92 8.92
C ALA A 159 -6.25 16.20 9.42
N GLU A 160 -7.15 16.92 10.10
CA GLU A 160 -8.41 16.40 10.62
C GLU A 160 -9.38 16.01 9.51
N ALA A 161 -9.49 16.83 8.45
CA ALA A 161 -10.32 16.53 7.29
C ALA A 161 -9.89 15.23 6.59
N LEU A 162 -8.58 15.06 6.37
CA LEU A 162 -8.06 13.84 5.73
C LEU A 162 -8.28 12.62 6.63
N TYR A 163 -8.05 12.75 7.94
CA TYR A 163 -8.35 11.71 8.93
C TYR A 163 -9.82 11.29 8.89
N ASN A 164 -10.74 12.25 9.00
CA ASN A 164 -12.18 11.99 8.98
C ASN A 164 -12.61 11.33 7.67
N LYS A 165 -12.01 11.70 6.54
CA LYS A 165 -12.27 11.06 5.25
C LYS A 165 -11.87 9.59 5.26
N PHE A 166 -10.69 9.25 5.80
CA PHE A 166 -10.22 7.87 5.91
C PHE A 166 -11.13 7.03 6.81
N VAL A 167 -11.45 7.54 8.01
CA VAL A 167 -12.33 6.85 8.97
C VAL A 167 -13.70 6.59 8.35
N ASN A 168 -14.36 7.62 7.82
CA ASN A 168 -15.68 7.49 7.22
C ASN A 168 -15.68 6.55 6.01
N TRP A 169 -14.62 6.61 5.19
CA TRP A 169 -14.49 5.73 4.03
C TRP A 169 -14.35 4.27 4.44
N ILE A 170 -13.41 3.98 5.35
CA ILE A 170 -13.16 2.60 5.78
C ILE A 170 -14.38 2.04 6.51
N ASP A 171 -15.04 2.81 7.38
CA ASP A 171 -16.26 2.41 8.09
C ASP A 171 -17.36 1.95 7.12
N ARG A 172 -17.68 2.81 6.14
CA ARG A 172 -18.80 2.66 5.21
C ARG A 172 -18.47 1.85 3.96
N PHE A 173 -17.25 1.34 3.83
CA PHE A 173 -16.84 0.57 2.66
C PHE A 173 -17.78 -0.62 2.41
N ASP A 174 -18.38 -0.65 1.22
CA ASP A 174 -19.20 -1.76 0.72
C ASP A 174 -18.56 -2.37 -0.52
N SER A 175 -18.18 -3.64 -0.43
CA SER A 175 -17.53 -4.38 -1.52
C SER A 175 -18.46 -4.78 -2.65
N LYS A 176 -19.78 -4.61 -2.47
CA LYS A 176 -20.77 -4.85 -3.51
C LYS A 176 -20.82 -3.73 -4.55
N ALA A 177 -20.19 -2.59 -4.28
CA ALA A 177 -20.08 -1.52 -5.24
C ALA A 177 -19.11 -1.93 -6.36
N GLU A 178 -19.59 -1.95 -7.60
CA GLU A 178 -18.79 -2.17 -8.79
C GLU A 178 -17.82 -1.01 -9.02
N GLY A 179 -16.68 -1.31 -9.63
CA GLY A 179 -15.57 -0.39 -9.74
C GLY A 179 -14.73 -0.59 -11.00
N PRO A 180 -14.12 0.45 -11.56
CA PRO A 180 -13.14 0.27 -12.64
C PRO A 180 -11.94 -0.55 -12.16
N SER A 181 -11.34 -1.29 -13.09
CA SER A 181 -9.96 -1.77 -12.94
C SER A 181 -9.01 -0.57 -13.12
N VAL A 182 -8.08 -0.41 -12.18
CA VAL A 182 -7.20 0.75 -12.06
C VAL A 182 -5.72 0.40 -12.23
N GLY A 183 -5.34 -0.89 -12.18
CA GLY A 183 -3.97 -1.36 -12.41
C GLY A 183 -2.98 -0.97 -11.31
N TYR A 184 -3.45 -0.85 -10.07
CA TYR A 184 -2.60 -0.60 -8.89
C TYR A 184 -3.26 -1.13 -7.61
N TRP A 185 -2.44 -1.27 -6.56
CA TRP A 185 -2.88 -1.53 -5.19
C TRP A 185 -2.84 -0.25 -4.37
N ALA A 186 -3.79 -0.14 -3.44
CA ALA A 186 -3.76 0.89 -2.43
C ALA A 186 -4.20 0.34 -1.08
N THR A 187 -3.51 0.77 -0.03
CA THR A 187 -3.90 0.53 1.36
C THR A 187 -4.22 1.85 2.03
N PHE A 188 -5.41 1.94 2.62
CA PHE A 188 -5.84 3.01 3.48
C PHE A 188 -5.82 2.49 4.91
N ARG A 189 -5.12 3.20 5.80
CA ARG A 189 -5.05 2.82 7.21
C ARG A 189 -5.21 4.03 8.11
N CYS A 190 -5.95 3.86 9.19
CA CYS A 190 -6.11 4.89 10.21
C CYS A 190 -6.21 4.28 11.61
N VAL A 191 -5.76 5.05 12.60
CA VAL A 191 -5.95 4.71 14.02
C VAL A 191 -7.25 5.35 14.50
N VAL A 192 -8.17 4.54 15.00
CA VAL A 192 -9.45 4.98 15.59
C VAL A 192 -9.49 4.49 17.03
N ASP A 193 -9.42 5.40 17.99
CA ASP A 193 -9.29 5.07 19.41
C ASP A 193 -8.14 4.07 19.68
N ASN A 194 -8.48 2.86 20.12
CA ASN A 194 -7.56 1.76 20.39
C ASN A 194 -7.55 0.71 19.26
N GLU A 195 -7.97 1.08 18.06
CA GLU A 195 -8.05 0.19 16.90
C GLU A 195 -7.22 0.74 15.72
N VAL A 196 -6.70 -0.18 14.93
CA VAL A 196 -6.10 0.09 13.62
C VAL A 196 -7.05 -0.46 12.59
N TRP A 197 -7.57 0.42 11.75
CA TRP A 197 -8.44 0.05 10.64
C TRP A 197 -7.62 0.06 9.37
N THR A 198 -7.58 -1.06 8.66
CA THR A 198 -6.87 -1.21 7.38
C THR A 198 -7.85 -1.67 6.32
N LEU A 199 -7.86 -0.97 5.18
CA LEU A 199 -8.55 -1.37 3.96
C LEU A 199 -7.54 -1.41 2.81
N SER A 200 -7.26 -2.61 2.30
CA SER A 200 -6.41 -2.83 1.13
C SER A 200 -7.26 -3.22 -0.06
N LEU A 201 -7.07 -2.54 -1.18
CA LEU A 201 -7.79 -2.76 -2.44
C LEU A 201 -6.82 -3.25 -3.51
N ASN A 202 -7.27 -4.20 -4.32
CA ASN A 202 -6.50 -4.82 -5.38
C ASN A 202 -7.20 -4.66 -6.73
N ASP A 203 -6.57 -3.89 -7.62
CA ASP A 203 -6.90 -3.67 -9.03
C ASP A 203 -8.30 -3.12 -9.34
N GLU A 204 -9.36 -3.51 -8.63
CA GLU A 204 -10.73 -3.03 -8.83
C GLU A 204 -11.16 -2.13 -7.67
N PHE A 205 -11.58 -0.90 -7.96
CA PHE A 205 -11.83 0.14 -6.96
C PHE A 205 -13.21 0.74 -7.17
N THR A 206 -13.96 1.00 -6.11
CA THR A 206 -15.15 1.85 -6.19
C THR A 206 -14.77 3.27 -6.64
N ALA A 207 -15.70 4.04 -7.21
CA ALA A 207 -15.44 5.41 -7.64
C ALA A 207 -14.89 6.31 -6.50
N ASP A 208 -15.40 6.14 -5.28
CA ASP A 208 -14.94 6.86 -4.10
C ASP A 208 -13.51 6.46 -3.69
N ALA A 209 -13.16 5.17 -3.79
CA ALA A 209 -11.80 4.70 -3.56
C ALA A 209 -10.81 5.29 -4.58
N VAL A 210 -11.20 5.35 -5.86
CA VAL A 210 -10.39 6.00 -6.91
C VAL A 210 -10.21 7.47 -6.57
N ALA A 211 -11.28 8.20 -6.25
CA ALA A 211 -11.20 9.62 -5.95
C ALA A 211 -10.31 9.93 -4.72
N LEU A 212 -10.36 9.09 -3.68
CA LEU A 212 -9.52 9.23 -2.50
C LEU A 212 -8.06 8.87 -2.79
N SER A 213 -7.80 7.79 -3.53
CA SER A 213 -6.44 7.41 -3.97
C SER A 213 -5.82 8.51 -4.83
N ASP A 214 -6.58 9.06 -5.78
CA ASP A 214 -6.16 10.18 -6.63
C ASP A 214 -5.82 11.42 -5.80
N LEU A 215 -6.64 11.76 -4.81
CA LEU A 215 -6.37 12.85 -3.89
C LEU A 215 -5.05 12.63 -3.13
N CYS A 216 -4.83 11.43 -2.57
CA CYS A 216 -3.59 11.12 -1.85
C CYS A 216 -2.35 11.21 -2.76
N ARG A 217 -2.44 10.69 -3.99
CA ARG A 217 -1.33 10.77 -4.96
C ARG A 217 -1.05 12.20 -5.40
N GLU A 218 -2.10 13.02 -5.54
CA GLU A 218 -1.95 14.43 -5.86
C GLU A 218 -1.31 15.23 -4.73
N ILE A 219 -1.71 14.98 -3.47
CA ILE A 219 -1.07 15.57 -2.28
C ILE A 219 0.43 15.22 -2.27
N ILE A 220 0.79 13.95 -2.54
CA ILE A 220 2.18 13.49 -2.62
C ILE A 220 2.94 14.25 -3.72
N ALA A 221 2.38 14.32 -4.92
CA ALA A 221 3.02 14.97 -6.07
C ALA A 221 3.24 16.48 -5.83
N ASP A 222 2.22 17.16 -5.31
CA ASP A 222 2.29 18.59 -5.01
C ASP A 222 3.26 18.87 -3.87
N ALA A 223 3.31 18.04 -2.82
CA ALA A 223 4.30 18.13 -1.74
C ALA A 223 5.74 18.00 -2.26
N VAL A 224 6.01 16.96 -3.05
CA VAL A 224 7.33 16.74 -3.67
C VAL A 224 7.74 17.90 -4.55
N ALA A 225 6.78 18.54 -5.24
CA ALA A 225 7.01 19.69 -6.10
C ALA A 225 7.04 21.04 -5.37
N GLY A 226 6.81 21.08 -4.06
CA GLY A 226 6.75 22.33 -3.28
C GLY A 226 5.53 23.21 -3.58
N ARG A 227 4.41 22.59 -3.98
CA ARG A 227 3.15 23.24 -4.37
C ARG A 227 1.94 22.77 -3.54
N LEU A 228 2.15 22.38 -2.29
CA LEU A 228 1.04 22.01 -1.40
C LEU A 228 0.06 23.18 -1.27
N ASP A 229 -1.20 22.91 -1.61
CA ASP A 229 -2.31 23.84 -1.47
C ASP A 229 -3.43 23.16 -0.67
N GLU A 230 -3.43 23.37 0.64
CA GLU A 230 -4.39 22.72 1.55
C GLU A 230 -5.84 23.10 1.24
N ALA A 231 -6.10 24.33 0.77
CA ALA A 231 -7.45 24.81 0.48
C ALA A 231 -8.09 23.98 -0.65
N LYS A 232 -7.31 23.70 -1.70
CA LYS A 232 -7.70 22.82 -2.82
C LYS A 232 -8.05 21.41 -2.36
N TYR A 233 -7.34 20.86 -1.38
CA TYR A 233 -7.62 19.50 -0.89
C TYR A 233 -8.85 19.46 0.02
N LEU A 234 -9.05 20.48 0.85
CA LEU A 234 -10.22 20.61 1.74
C LEU A 234 -11.53 20.59 0.96
N GLU A 235 -11.61 21.31 -0.17
CA GLU A 235 -12.79 21.31 -1.04
C GLU A 235 -13.19 19.90 -1.51
N ARG A 236 -12.20 19.03 -1.76
CA ARG A 236 -12.43 17.63 -2.19
C ARG A 236 -12.70 16.67 -1.04
N LEU A 237 -12.26 17.01 0.16
CA LEU A 237 -12.57 16.26 1.38
C LEU A 237 -13.99 16.55 1.86
N GLY A 238 -14.60 17.65 1.40
CA GLY A 238 -15.95 18.08 1.75
C GLY A 238 -15.97 19.04 2.93
N ASP A 239 -14.86 19.74 3.19
CA ASP A 239 -14.66 20.70 4.29
C ASP A 239 -14.46 22.14 3.82
#